data_AF-A0A2P5K0R2-F1
#
_entry.id   AF-A0A2P5K0R2-F1
#
_cell.length_a   1.000
_cell.length_b   1.000
_cell.length_c   1.000
_cell.angle_alpha   90.00
_cell.angle_beta   90.00
_cell.angle_gamma   90.00
#
_symmetry.space_group_name_H-M   'P 1'
#
loop_
_entity.id
_entity.type
_entity.pdbx_description
1 polymer ?
#
loop_
_entity_poly.entity_id
_entity_poly.type
_entity_poly.pdbx_seq_one_letter_code
_entity_poly.pdbx_strand_id
1 'polypeptide(L)'
;MNKTLKFGNKTANADIRKLSDIIEVLLDRDILQSSDRELYYMYRDLSLSRSDYDIIKAHHLRYDITIIPPGMVGREYVKTKGHYHPKVPGTDHSYPEVYEVLGGEACYLLQKKERGIITDVILIRAFENDKVIIPPEYGHVTINASNKELTMANWISDDFSSVYKPYVEHHGAAYYMVQDGLIPNPCYEEVPQIREVVPKSLNKEGFLKNKEIYGLVRDIEKLDFLNRPQDFEWDC
;
A
#
# COMPACT_ATOMS: atom_id res chain seq x y z
N MET A 1 -5.99 -16.28 12.40
CA MET A 1 -7.03 -15.73 11.50
C MET A 1 -7.48 -16.79 10.50
N ASN A 2 -8.65 -16.58 9.88
CA ASN A 2 -9.08 -17.40 8.75
C ASN A 2 -8.18 -17.10 7.54
N LYS A 3 -7.43 -18.10 7.06
CA LYS A 3 -6.48 -17.95 5.94
C LYS A 3 -7.16 -17.88 4.57
N THR A 4 -8.49 -17.84 4.59
CA THR A 4 -9.34 -17.79 3.43
C THR A 4 -10.28 -16.60 3.52
N LEU A 5 -10.53 -15.96 2.39
CA LEU A 5 -11.47 -14.85 2.25
C LEU A 5 -12.54 -15.27 1.24
N LYS A 6 -13.81 -15.19 1.65
CA LYS A 6 -14.91 -15.35 0.70
C LYS A 6 -15.13 -14.03 -0.02
N PHE A 7 -15.01 -14.02 -1.34
CA PHE A 7 -15.24 -12.84 -2.17
C PHE A 7 -16.16 -13.23 -3.33
N GLY A 8 -17.39 -12.73 -3.30
CA GLY A 8 -18.48 -13.21 -4.17
C GLY A 8 -18.74 -14.71 -3.96
N ASN A 9 -18.69 -15.47 -5.07
CA ASN A 9 -18.89 -16.91 -5.06
C ASN A 9 -17.59 -17.73 -4.91
N LYS A 10 -16.44 -17.07 -4.75
CA LYS A 10 -15.13 -17.72 -4.65
C LYS A 10 -14.56 -17.60 -3.24
N THR A 11 -13.64 -18.52 -2.94
CA THR A 11 -12.80 -18.48 -1.75
C THR A 11 -11.37 -18.25 -2.20
N ALA A 12 -10.75 -17.14 -1.77
CA ALA A 12 -9.36 -16.83 -2.03
C ALA A 12 -8.49 -17.25 -0.85
N ASN A 13 -7.29 -17.77 -1.13
CA ASN A 13 -6.30 -18.08 -0.11
C ASN A 13 -5.36 -16.89 0.08
N ALA A 14 -4.94 -16.67 1.32
CA ALA A 14 -3.97 -15.61 1.62
C ALA A 14 -2.56 -15.97 1.11
N ASP A 15 -1.91 -15.02 0.46
CA ASP A 15 -0.45 -14.90 0.46
C ASP A 15 -0.04 -14.26 1.79
N ILE A 16 0.69 -15.02 2.61
CA ILE A 16 0.97 -14.68 4.00
C ILE A 16 2.36 -14.10 4.08
N ARG A 17 2.47 -12.85 4.56
CA ARG A 17 3.77 -12.27 4.87
C ARG A 17 4.13 -12.56 6.32
N LYS A 18 5.27 -13.21 6.52
CA LYS A 18 5.82 -13.55 7.83
C LYS A 18 6.91 -12.57 8.26
N LEU A 19 7.35 -12.72 9.49
CA LEU A 19 8.40 -11.90 10.08
C LEU A 19 9.73 -12.06 9.34
N SER A 20 10.10 -13.28 8.98
CA SER A 20 11.30 -13.58 8.18
C SER A 20 11.30 -12.87 6.82
N ASP A 21 10.13 -12.65 6.22
CA ASP A 21 10.01 -12.01 4.90
C ASP A 21 10.28 -10.50 4.92
N ILE A 22 10.21 -9.85 6.08
CA ILE A 22 10.36 -8.40 6.22
C ILE A 22 11.45 -7.98 7.21
N ILE A 23 12.18 -8.92 7.82
CA ILE A 23 13.14 -8.61 8.90
C ILE A 23 14.19 -7.57 8.47
N GLU A 24 14.58 -7.59 7.20
CA GLU A 24 15.58 -6.69 6.62
C GLU A 24 15.13 -5.21 6.57
N VAL A 25 13.83 -4.93 6.71
CA VAL A 25 13.24 -3.58 6.64
C VAL A 25 12.66 -3.10 7.98
N LEU A 26 12.99 -3.75 9.09
CA LEU A 26 12.53 -3.38 10.43
C LEU A 26 13.55 -2.51 11.16
N LEU A 27 13.07 -1.69 12.10
CA LEU A 27 13.93 -0.94 13.02
C LEU A 27 14.81 -1.88 13.86
N ASP A 28 14.19 -2.86 14.50
CA ASP A 28 14.87 -3.83 15.37
C ASP A 28 15.10 -5.14 14.61
N ARG A 29 16.26 -5.27 13.98
CA ARG A 29 16.59 -6.44 13.13
C ARG A 29 17.18 -7.61 13.91
N ASP A 30 17.81 -7.32 15.05
CA ASP A 30 18.45 -8.31 15.93
C ASP A 30 17.47 -8.99 16.89
N ILE A 31 16.16 -8.89 16.64
CA ILE A 31 15.14 -9.56 17.46
C ILE A 31 15.42 -11.07 17.42
N LEU A 32 15.83 -11.63 18.57
CA LEU A 32 15.96 -13.06 18.80
C LEU A 32 14.59 -13.72 18.61
N GLN A 33 14.40 -14.42 17.50
CA GLN A 33 13.12 -15.04 17.19
C GLN A 33 12.97 -16.39 17.88
N SER A 34 11.95 -16.52 18.73
CA SER A 34 11.47 -17.83 19.19
C SER A 34 10.54 -18.50 18.18
N SER A 35 9.95 -17.77 17.22
CA SER A 35 9.19 -18.33 16.08
C SER A 35 8.93 -17.29 14.96
N ASP A 36 9.00 -17.74 13.69
CA ASP A 36 8.68 -16.96 12.50
C ASP A 36 7.16 -16.79 12.33
N ARG A 37 6.62 -15.74 12.94
CA ARG A 37 5.18 -15.48 12.99
C ARG A 37 4.63 -14.80 11.74
N GLU A 38 3.36 -15.02 11.47
CA GLU A 38 2.59 -14.32 10.42
C GLU A 38 2.36 -12.85 10.83
N LEU A 39 2.49 -11.92 9.88
CA LEU A 39 2.33 -10.48 10.11
C LEU A 39 1.13 -9.89 9.40
N TYR A 40 0.88 -10.27 8.14
CA TYR A 40 -0.28 -9.80 7.39
C TYR A 40 -0.63 -10.74 6.23
N TYR A 41 -1.84 -10.57 5.71
CA TYR A 41 -2.46 -11.48 4.74
C TYR A 41 -2.89 -10.68 3.50
N MET A 42 -2.49 -11.14 2.32
CA MET A 42 -2.84 -10.52 1.04
C MET A 42 -3.70 -11.50 0.24
N TYR A 43 -4.83 -11.03 -0.26
CA TYR A 43 -5.73 -11.77 -1.14
C TYR A 43 -5.74 -11.05 -2.48
N ARG A 44 -5.08 -11.66 -3.47
CA ARG A 44 -4.83 -11.02 -4.75
C ARG A 44 -5.78 -11.51 -5.83
N ASP A 45 -5.92 -10.68 -6.87
CA ASP A 45 -6.66 -11.05 -8.09
C ASP A 45 -8.14 -11.39 -7.83
N LEU A 46 -8.78 -10.58 -6.99
CA LEU A 46 -10.15 -10.79 -6.55
C LEU A 46 -11.17 -10.24 -7.56
N SER A 47 -12.27 -10.99 -7.71
CA SER A 47 -13.41 -10.64 -8.56
C SER A 47 -14.69 -11.27 -8.01
N LEU A 48 -15.80 -10.51 -7.97
CA LEU A 48 -17.11 -10.98 -7.50
C LEU A 48 -17.78 -11.93 -8.49
N SER A 49 -17.50 -11.77 -9.79
CA SER A 49 -18.09 -12.56 -10.87
C SER A 49 -17.04 -12.92 -11.94
N ARG A 50 -17.37 -13.88 -12.81
CA ARG A 50 -16.53 -14.18 -13.98
C ARG A 50 -16.50 -13.02 -14.97
N SER A 51 -17.63 -12.33 -15.15
CA SER A 51 -17.70 -11.15 -16.01
C SER A 51 -16.80 -10.02 -15.51
N ASP A 52 -16.81 -9.77 -14.20
CA ASP A 52 -15.94 -8.76 -13.57
C ASP A 52 -14.47 -9.13 -13.79
N TYR A 53 -14.12 -10.40 -13.59
CA TYR A 53 -12.76 -10.89 -13.85
C TYR A 53 -12.31 -10.62 -15.28
N ASP A 54 -13.13 -10.95 -16.26
CA ASP A 54 -12.79 -10.77 -17.68
C ASP A 54 -12.64 -9.26 -18.02
N ILE A 55 -13.46 -8.37 -17.44
CA ILE A 55 -13.31 -6.90 -17.57
C ILE A 55 -11.98 -6.43 -16.94
N ILE A 56 -11.72 -6.83 -15.69
CA ILE A 56 -10.52 -6.43 -14.95
C ILE A 56 -9.25 -6.81 -15.72
N LYS A 57 -9.20 -8.03 -16.26
CA LYS A 57 -8.07 -8.52 -17.05
C LYS A 57 -7.96 -7.87 -18.41
N ALA A 58 -9.06 -7.58 -19.09
CA ALA A 58 -9.03 -6.82 -20.34
C ALA A 58 -8.44 -5.41 -20.17
N HIS A 59 -8.55 -4.84 -18.96
CA HIS A 59 -7.98 -3.53 -18.63
C HIS A 59 -6.61 -3.60 -17.93
N HIS A 60 -5.99 -4.78 -17.83
CA HIS A 60 -4.68 -4.96 -17.19
C HIS A 60 -4.65 -4.45 -15.73
N LEU A 61 -5.73 -4.70 -15.00
CA LEU A 61 -5.88 -4.30 -13.61
C LEU A 61 -5.94 -5.50 -12.68
N ARG A 62 -5.74 -5.22 -11.40
CA ARG A 62 -5.94 -6.18 -10.31
C ARG A 62 -6.59 -5.49 -9.13
N TYR A 63 -7.53 -6.18 -8.49
CA TYR A 63 -8.11 -5.80 -7.22
C TYR A 63 -7.61 -6.74 -6.12
N ASP A 64 -7.04 -6.16 -5.07
CA ASP A 64 -6.48 -6.90 -3.95
C ASP A 64 -7.14 -6.46 -2.62
N ILE A 65 -7.12 -7.34 -1.63
CA ILE A 65 -7.44 -7.03 -0.24
C ILE A 65 -6.25 -7.41 0.64
N THR A 66 -5.88 -6.52 1.56
CA THR A 66 -4.85 -6.79 2.56
C THR A 66 -5.43 -6.63 3.97
N ILE A 67 -5.15 -7.60 4.84
CA ILE A 67 -5.53 -7.61 6.24
C ILE A 67 -4.27 -7.57 7.10
N ILE A 68 -4.16 -6.55 7.94
CA ILE A 68 -3.03 -6.32 8.85
C ILE A 68 -3.56 -6.36 10.29
N PRO A 69 -3.32 -7.46 11.04
CA PRO A 69 -3.57 -7.53 12.48
C PRO A 69 -2.87 -6.41 13.27
N PRO A 70 -3.42 -6.00 14.42
CA PRO A 70 -2.70 -5.09 15.31
C PRO A 70 -1.50 -5.79 15.93
N GLY A 71 -0.43 -5.05 16.17
CA GLY A 71 0.74 -5.58 16.87
C GLY A 71 1.98 -4.72 16.72
N MET A 72 3.01 -5.14 17.45
CA MET A 72 4.35 -4.55 17.43
C MET A 72 5.38 -5.62 17.05
N VAL A 73 6.38 -5.26 16.27
CA VAL A 73 7.59 -6.04 16.01
C VAL A 73 8.75 -5.28 16.64
N GLY A 74 9.23 -5.76 17.79
CA GLY A 74 10.15 -4.97 18.62
C GLY A 74 9.47 -3.66 19.03
N ARG A 75 10.07 -2.53 18.67
CA ARG A 75 9.54 -1.18 18.93
C ARG A 75 8.63 -0.62 17.84
N GLU A 76 8.55 -1.25 16.67
CA GLU A 76 7.80 -0.73 15.51
C GLU A 76 6.42 -1.38 15.39
N TYR A 77 5.41 -0.63 14.95
CA TYR A 77 4.10 -1.20 14.60
C TYR A 77 4.20 -2.18 13.42
N VAL A 78 3.29 -3.16 13.37
CA VAL A 78 3.19 -4.05 12.21
C VAL A 78 2.90 -3.23 10.96
N LYS A 79 3.70 -3.50 9.92
CA LYS A 79 3.65 -2.80 8.64
C LYS A 79 3.88 -3.74 7.46
N THR A 80 3.49 -3.27 6.28
CA THR A 80 3.90 -3.87 5.01
C THR A 80 5.41 -3.71 4.77
N LYS A 81 5.98 -4.53 3.89
CA LYS A 81 7.43 -4.53 3.58
C LYS A 81 7.93 -3.17 3.03
N GLY A 82 7.08 -2.45 2.30
CA GLY A 82 7.46 -1.22 1.61
C GLY A 82 8.10 -1.48 0.25
N HIS A 83 7.73 -0.69 -0.75
CA HIS A 83 8.26 -0.81 -2.11
C HIS A 83 8.00 0.45 -2.94
N TYR A 84 8.70 0.53 -4.08
CA TYR A 84 8.37 1.45 -5.17
C TYR A 84 7.72 0.69 -6.32
N HIS A 85 7.06 1.43 -7.23
CA HIS A 85 6.64 0.93 -8.53
C HIS A 85 7.64 1.33 -9.61
N PRO A 86 7.87 0.49 -10.64
CA PRO A 86 8.72 0.87 -11.77
C PRO A 86 8.04 1.95 -12.62
N LYS A 87 8.82 2.60 -13.49
CA LYS A 87 8.29 3.49 -14.54
C LYS A 87 7.45 2.70 -15.53
N VAL A 88 6.35 3.30 -16.00
CA VAL A 88 5.59 2.79 -17.15
C VAL A 88 6.51 2.86 -18.38
N PRO A 89 6.65 1.77 -19.16
CA PRO A 89 7.56 1.74 -20.30
C PRO A 89 7.34 2.92 -21.27
N GLY A 90 8.43 3.66 -21.55
CA GLY A 90 8.37 4.82 -22.46
C GLY A 90 7.88 6.12 -21.83
N THR A 91 7.68 6.17 -20.51
CA THR A 91 7.24 7.38 -19.80
C THR A 91 8.16 7.72 -18.63
N ASP A 92 7.97 8.91 -18.05
CA ASP A 92 8.66 9.33 -16.83
C ASP A 92 7.88 9.05 -15.53
N HIS A 93 6.65 8.53 -15.63
CA HIS A 93 5.82 8.25 -14.46
C HIS A 93 5.94 6.79 -14.04
N SER A 94 5.99 6.53 -12.73
CA SER A 94 5.74 5.18 -12.21
C SER A 94 4.26 4.87 -12.14
N TYR A 95 3.93 3.57 -12.11
CA TYR A 95 2.57 3.14 -11.88
C TYR A 95 2.05 3.69 -10.54
N PRO A 96 0.89 4.35 -10.51
CA PRO A 96 0.22 4.72 -9.28
C PRO A 96 -0.60 3.56 -8.72
N GLU A 97 -1.17 3.75 -7.54
CA GLU A 97 -2.06 2.78 -6.90
C GLU A 97 -3.14 3.52 -6.11
N VAL A 98 -4.35 2.97 -6.02
CA VAL A 98 -5.41 3.55 -5.20
C VAL A 98 -5.88 2.55 -4.14
N TYR A 99 -5.87 3.01 -2.89
CA TYR A 99 -6.33 2.27 -1.72
C TYR A 99 -7.69 2.76 -1.24
N GLU A 100 -8.42 1.86 -0.59
CA GLU A 100 -9.56 2.14 0.27
C GLU A 100 -9.37 1.42 1.62
N VAL A 101 -9.64 2.11 2.72
CA VAL A 101 -9.74 1.47 4.04
C VAL A 101 -11.15 0.89 4.18
N LEU A 102 -11.27 -0.44 4.18
CA LEU A 102 -12.54 -1.14 4.36
C LEU A 102 -12.94 -1.28 5.83
N GLY A 103 -11.97 -1.24 6.74
CA GLY A 103 -12.20 -1.28 8.18
C GLY A 103 -10.93 -1.01 8.97
N GLY A 104 -11.07 -0.32 10.10
CA GLY A 104 -9.94 0.08 10.95
C GLY A 104 -9.33 1.43 10.55
N GLU A 105 -8.04 1.58 10.81
CA GLU A 105 -7.26 2.80 10.53
C GLU A 105 -5.93 2.42 9.87
N ALA A 106 -5.63 3.08 8.75
CA ALA A 106 -4.37 2.93 8.03
C ALA A 106 -3.51 4.17 8.21
N CYS A 107 -2.24 3.95 8.52
CA CYS A 107 -1.20 4.96 8.39
C CYS A 107 -0.39 4.66 7.13
N TYR A 108 -0.57 5.44 6.06
CA TYR A 108 0.24 5.34 4.85
C TYR A 108 1.43 6.30 4.95
N LEU A 109 2.64 5.74 5.00
CA LEU A 109 3.89 6.50 4.92
C LEU A 109 4.41 6.41 3.49
N LEU A 110 4.39 7.55 2.79
CA LEU A 110 4.85 7.69 1.43
C LEU A 110 6.18 8.43 1.43
N GLN A 111 7.07 8.08 0.50
CA GLN A 111 8.33 8.80 0.30
C GLN A 111 8.66 8.92 -1.19
N LYS A 112 9.01 10.13 -1.63
CA LYS A 112 9.46 10.39 -3.00
C LYS A 112 10.97 10.25 -3.08
N LYS A 113 11.46 9.59 -4.12
CA LYS A 113 12.90 9.46 -4.38
C LYS A 113 13.28 10.13 -5.70
N GLU A 114 14.21 11.09 -5.62
CA GLU A 114 14.79 11.75 -6.79
C GLU A 114 16.30 11.61 -6.76
N ARG A 115 16.88 11.03 -7.82
CA ARG A 115 18.34 10.84 -7.99
C ARG A 115 19.06 10.16 -6.82
N GLY A 116 18.37 9.30 -6.08
CA GLY A 116 18.96 8.61 -4.92
C GLY A 116 18.50 9.17 -3.57
N ILE A 117 18.04 10.41 -3.54
CA ILE A 117 17.73 11.16 -2.31
C ILE A 117 16.23 11.16 -2.07
N ILE A 118 15.82 11.10 -0.80
CA ILE A 118 14.42 11.27 -0.43
C ILE A 118 14.12 12.77 -0.38
N THR A 119 13.22 13.22 -1.24
CA THR A 119 12.90 14.65 -1.38
C THR A 119 11.58 15.06 -0.75
N ASP A 120 10.70 14.10 -0.49
CA ASP A 120 9.43 14.33 0.18
C ASP A 120 9.01 13.09 1.00
N VAL A 121 8.36 13.33 2.14
CA VAL A 121 7.80 12.29 3.00
C VAL A 121 6.42 12.73 3.46
N ILE A 122 5.41 11.91 3.17
CA ILE A 122 4.02 12.18 3.50
C ILE A 122 3.51 11.10 4.44
N LEU A 123 2.84 11.52 5.52
CA LEU A 123 2.05 10.62 6.35
C LEU A 123 0.56 10.90 6.16
N ILE A 124 -0.18 9.87 5.76
CA ILE A 124 -1.64 9.94 5.60
C ILE A 124 -2.29 9.00 6.61
N ARG A 125 -3.12 9.56 7.48
CA ARG A 125 -4.02 8.78 8.36
C ARG A 125 -5.38 8.66 7.69
N ALA A 126 -5.77 7.44 7.37
CA ALA A 126 -7.01 7.14 6.68
C ALA A 126 -7.88 6.21 7.53
N PHE A 127 -9.17 6.52 7.60
CA PHE A 127 -10.16 5.74 8.32
C PHE A 127 -11.08 5.01 7.35
N GLU A 128 -11.95 4.16 7.88
CA GLU A 128 -12.96 3.45 7.09
C GLU A 128 -13.67 4.35 6.07
N ASN A 129 -13.75 3.87 4.83
CA ASN A 129 -14.28 4.52 3.62
C ASN A 129 -13.38 5.61 3.00
N ASP A 130 -12.30 6.03 3.67
CA ASP A 130 -11.32 6.92 3.05
C ASP A 130 -10.56 6.20 1.93
N LYS A 131 -10.20 6.99 0.91
CA LYS A 131 -9.50 6.53 -0.28
C LYS A 131 -8.24 7.34 -0.44
N VAL A 132 -7.15 6.67 -0.78
CA VAL A 132 -5.81 7.26 -0.86
C VAL A 132 -5.18 6.82 -2.16
N ILE A 133 -4.77 7.79 -2.99
CA ILE A 133 -3.96 7.50 -4.16
C ILE A 133 -2.49 7.61 -3.75
N ILE A 134 -1.71 6.58 -4.06
CA ILE A 134 -0.25 6.63 -4.08
C ILE A 134 0.14 7.18 -5.44
N PRO A 135 0.64 8.43 -5.52
CA PRO A 135 0.99 9.04 -6.79
C PRO A 135 2.26 8.41 -7.39
N PRO A 136 2.52 8.65 -8.69
CA PRO A 136 3.78 8.27 -9.31
C PRO A 136 5.00 8.77 -8.53
N GLU A 137 6.10 8.03 -8.62
CA GLU A 137 7.40 8.28 -8.01
C GLU A 137 7.47 8.08 -6.48
N TYR A 138 6.33 7.90 -5.80
CA TYR A 138 6.33 7.59 -4.37
C TYR A 138 6.40 6.09 -4.13
N GLY A 139 7.28 5.70 -3.20
CA GLY A 139 7.21 4.43 -2.52
C GLY A 139 6.33 4.55 -1.29
N HIS A 140 5.75 3.45 -0.82
CA HIS A 140 4.80 3.46 0.27
C HIS A 140 4.93 2.27 1.20
N VAL A 141 4.57 2.53 2.46
CA VAL A 141 4.35 1.53 3.50
C VAL A 141 2.99 1.80 4.13
N THR A 142 2.16 0.78 4.24
CA THR A 142 0.99 0.81 5.13
C THR A 142 1.35 0.24 6.50
N ILE A 143 1.00 0.97 7.55
CA ILE A 143 1.26 0.66 8.96
C ILE A 143 -0.10 0.55 9.67
N ASN A 144 -0.28 -0.51 10.47
CA ASN A 144 -1.40 -0.58 11.41
C ASN A 144 -0.92 -0.12 12.80
N ALA A 145 -1.12 1.16 13.08
CA ALA A 145 -0.75 1.80 14.35
C ALA A 145 -1.87 1.74 15.41
N SER A 146 -2.89 0.91 15.20
CA SER A 146 -4.05 0.79 16.07
C SER A 146 -4.05 -0.52 16.86
N ASN A 147 -4.99 -0.66 17.80
CA ASN A 147 -5.26 -1.91 18.51
C ASN A 147 -6.34 -2.78 17.84
N LYS A 148 -6.73 -2.46 16.61
CA LYS A 148 -7.74 -3.19 15.83
C LYS A 148 -7.14 -3.74 14.54
N GLU A 149 -7.81 -4.71 13.94
CA GLU A 149 -7.44 -5.19 12.61
C GLU A 149 -7.69 -4.10 11.57
N LEU A 150 -6.72 -3.89 10.68
CA LEU A 150 -6.85 -3.05 9.50
C LEU A 150 -7.17 -3.94 8.30
N THR A 151 -8.27 -3.65 7.62
CA THR A 151 -8.59 -4.24 6.30
C THR A 151 -8.63 -3.13 5.27
N MET A 152 -7.87 -3.30 4.20
CA MET A 152 -7.84 -2.37 3.08
C MET A 152 -7.96 -3.11 1.75
N ALA A 153 -8.46 -2.42 0.74
CA ALA A 153 -8.46 -2.85 -0.64
C ALA A 153 -7.64 -1.90 -1.51
N ASN A 154 -7.21 -2.39 -2.67
CA ASN A 154 -6.55 -1.55 -3.66
C ASN A 154 -6.88 -1.98 -5.09
N TRP A 155 -6.93 -0.99 -5.98
CA TRP A 155 -6.78 -1.18 -7.42
C TRP A 155 -5.37 -0.81 -7.83
N ILE A 156 -4.77 -1.68 -8.65
CA ILE A 156 -3.40 -1.56 -9.12
C ILE A 156 -3.30 -2.09 -10.55
N SER A 157 -2.32 -1.60 -11.31
CA SER A 157 -1.94 -2.22 -12.58
C SER A 157 -1.41 -3.65 -12.37
N ASP A 158 -1.77 -4.56 -13.28
CA ASP A 158 -1.24 -5.93 -13.30
C ASP A 158 0.02 -6.07 -14.18
N ASP A 159 0.48 -4.98 -14.80
CA ASP A 159 1.60 -4.96 -15.75
C ASP A 159 2.98 -4.79 -15.10
N PHE A 160 3.06 -4.76 -13.76
CA PHE A 160 4.33 -4.57 -13.06
C PHE A 160 4.56 -5.47 -11.85
N SER A 161 5.81 -5.53 -11.42
CA SER A 161 6.23 -6.12 -10.15
C SER A 161 6.87 -5.08 -9.25
N SER A 162 6.53 -5.11 -7.96
CA SER A 162 7.03 -4.18 -6.95
C SER A 162 8.57 -4.19 -6.84
N VAL A 163 9.17 -3.02 -6.69
CA VAL A 163 10.62 -2.82 -6.53
C VAL A 163 10.95 -2.66 -5.05
N TYR A 164 11.28 -3.78 -4.39
CA TYR A 164 11.57 -3.82 -2.94
C TYR A 164 13.00 -3.37 -2.59
N LYS A 165 13.95 -3.51 -3.52
CA LYS A 165 15.39 -3.32 -3.29
C LYS A 165 15.74 -1.99 -2.58
N PRO A 166 15.18 -0.83 -2.94
CA PRO A 166 15.50 0.43 -2.25
C PRO A 166 15.17 0.41 -0.75
N TYR A 167 14.04 -0.19 -0.37
CA TYR A 167 13.65 -0.34 1.04
C TYR A 167 14.57 -1.31 1.78
N VAL A 168 14.95 -2.41 1.13
CA VAL A 168 15.91 -3.37 1.68
C VAL A 168 17.27 -2.73 1.96
N GLU A 169 17.82 -2.01 0.98
CA GLU A 169 19.13 -1.36 1.07
C GLU A 169 19.20 -0.30 2.18
N HIS A 170 18.08 0.39 2.45
CA HIS A 170 17.99 1.40 3.51
C HIS A 170 17.30 0.87 4.78
N HIS A 171 17.11 -0.44 4.88
CA HIS A 171 16.50 -1.08 6.04
C HIS A 171 15.10 -0.55 6.42
N GLY A 172 14.34 -0.08 5.44
CA GLY A 172 12.96 0.36 5.60
C GLY A 172 12.68 1.70 4.94
N ALA A 173 11.57 2.30 5.38
CA ALA A 173 11.14 3.61 4.92
C ALA A 173 12.01 4.72 5.53
N ALA A 174 11.82 5.95 5.06
CA ALA A 174 12.49 7.14 5.59
C ALA A 174 12.20 7.38 7.09
N TYR A 175 11.09 6.84 7.61
CA TYR A 175 10.74 6.83 9.03
C TYR A 175 10.21 5.47 9.46
N TYR A 176 10.46 5.12 10.72
CA TYR A 176 9.82 4.02 11.42
C TYR A 176 8.72 4.57 12.33
N MET A 177 7.55 3.91 12.37
CA MET A 177 6.47 4.30 13.26
C MET A 177 6.48 3.41 14.50
N VAL A 178 6.77 4.02 15.64
CA VAL A 178 6.82 3.38 16.96
C VAL A 178 5.71 3.94 17.86
N GLN A 179 5.53 3.34 19.04
CA GLN A 179 4.47 3.74 19.97
C GLN A 179 4.52 5.23 20.35
N ASP A 180 5.71 5.79 20.49
CA ASP A 180 5.92 7.18 20.92
C ASP A 180 6.05 8.18 19.75
N GLY A 181 5.83 7.75 18.50
CA GLY A 181 5.85 8.62 17.32
C GLY A 181 6.67 8.07 16.16
N LEU A 182 7.31 8.97 15.41
CA LEU A 182 8.07 8.65 14.21
C LEU A 182 9.56 8.85 14.45
N ILE A 183 10.36 7.83 14.15
CA ILE A 183 11.83 7.87 14.26
C ILE A 183 12.41 7.96 12.85
N PRO A 184 13.21 8.98 12.50
CA PRO A 184 13.87 9.05 11.20
C PRO A 184 14.82 7.87 11.04
N ASN A 185 14.85 7.28 9.85
CA ASN A 185 15.69 6.15 9.57
C ASN A 185 17.13 6.61 9.27
N PRO A 186 18.13 6.23 10.10
CA PRO A 186 19.50 6.70 9.96
C PRO A 186 20.24 6.11 8.75
N CYS A 187 19.63 5.16 8.02
CA CYS A 187 20.22 4.60 6.81
C CYS A 187 20.02 5.50 5.58
N TYR A 188 19.23 6.57 5.70
CA TYR A 188 19.16 7.64 4.71
C TYR A 188 20.07 8.79 5.15
N GLU A 189 20.86 9.33 4.22
CA GLU A 189 21.78 10.45 4.49
C GLU A 189 21.03 11.69 5.01
N GLU A 190 19.92 12.00 4.36
CA GLU A 190 19.01 13.08 4.74
C GLU A 190 17.57 12.57 4.67
N VAL A 191 16.76 12.96 5.65
CA VAL A 191 15.35 12.63 5.72
C VAL A 191 14.55 13.93 5.85
N PRO A 192 13.74 14.31 4.83
CA PRO A 192 12.88 15.49 4.89
C PRO A 192 11.88 15.43 6.05
N GLN A 193 11.46 16.58 6.56
CA GLN A 193 10.37 16.63 7.54
C GLN A 193 9.09 16.04 6.95
N ILE A 194 8.40 15.25 7.78
CA ILE A 194 7.12 14.65 7.41
C ILE A 194 6.07 15.74 7.22
N ARG A 195 5.35 15.65 6.11
CA ARG A 195 4.12 16.40 5.90
C ARG A 195 2.92 15.50 6.19
N GLU A 196 2.15 15.85 7.20
CA GLU A 196 0.89 15.15 7.48
C GLU A 196 -0.20 15.66 6.54
N VAL A 197 -0.87 14.74 5.86
CA VAL A 197 -1.92 15.03 4.88
C VAL A 197 -3.16 14.23 5.23
N VAL A 198 -4.31 14.90 5.19
CA VAL A 198 -5.61 14.23 5.29
C VAL A 198 -6.01 13.68 3.92
N PRO A 199 -6.67 12.51 3.83
CA PRO A 199 -7.19 12.00 2.57
C PRO A 199 -8.04 13.06 1.85
N LYS A 200 -7.63 13.45 0.64
CA LYS A 200 -8.39 14.40 -0.18
C LYS A 200 -9.71 13.74 -0.61
N SER A 201 -10.76 14.53 -0.75
CA SER A 201 -11.98 14.04 -1.41
C SER A 201 -11.69 13.80 -2.89
N LEU A 202 -11.78 12.54 -3.30
CA LEU A 202 -11.57 12.11 -4.68
C LEU A 202 -12.88 12.08 -5.50
N ASN A 203 -13.87 12.87 -5.07
CA ASN A 203 -15.20 12.90 -5.70
C ASN A 203 -15.12 13.34 -7.18
N LYS A 204 -14.19 14.24 -7.52
CA LYS A 204 -14.02 14.76 -8.89
C LYS A 204 -13.45 13.68 -9.82
N GLU A 205 -12.68 12.77 -9.27
CA GLU A 205 -12.05 11.62 -9.90
C GLU A 205 -12.99 10.39 -9.90
N GLY A 206 -14.23 10.56 -9.45
CA GLY A 206 -15.27 9.53 -9.46
C GLY A 206 -15.30 8.62 -8.22
N PHE A 207 -14.41 8.86 -7.26
CA PHE A 207 -14.33 8.10 -6.01
C PHE A 207 -15.20 8.74 -4.94
N LEU A 208 -16.42 8.23 -4.79
CA LEU A 208 -17.33 8.68 -3.74
C LEU A 208 -16.97 8.02 -2.42
N LYS A 209 -16.87 8.83 -1.34
CA LYS A 209 -16.52 8.31 0.00
C LYS A 209 -17.38 7.10 0.40
N ASN A 210 -18.69 7.18 0.25
CA ASN A 210 -19.63 6.13 0.66
C ASN A 210 -19.83 5.00 -0.38
N LYS A 211 -18.94 4.86 -1.36
CA LYS A 211 -18.96 3.74 -2.31
C LYS A 211 -17.62 3.02 -2.27
N GLU A 212 -17.67 1.70 -2.16
CA GLU A 212 -16.50 0.84 -2.27
C GLU A 212 -15.84 0.99 -3.65
N ILE A 213 -14.51 1.05 -3.68
CA ILE A 213 -13.74 1.20 -4.92
C ILE A 213 -13.91 -0.01 -5.83
N TYR A 214 -14.24 -1.20 -5.30
CA TYR A 214 -14.53 -2.38 -6.14
C TYR A 214 -15.62 -2.09 -7.17
N GLY A 215 -16.63 -1.28 -6.80
CA GLY A 215 -17.73 -0.92 -7.69
C GLY A 215 -17.30 -0.22 -8.98
N LEU A 216 -16.08 0.33 -9.03
CA LEU A 216 -15.49 0.92 -10.23
C LEU A 216 -15.26 -0.08 -11.36
N VAL A 217 -15.37 -1.40 -11.12
CA VAL A 217 -15.40 -2.38 -12.21
C VAL A 217 -16.50 -2.11 -13.25
N ARG A 218 -17.56 -1.38 -12.86
CA ARG A 218 -18.66 -0.97 -13.75
C ARG A 218 -18.34 0.26 -14.61
N ASP A 219 -17.37 1.06 -14.18
CA ASP A 219 -16.87 2.26 -14.84
C ASP A 219 -15.34 2.18 -14.89
N ILE A 220 -14.81 1.05 -15.38
CA ILE A 220 -13.41 0.64 -15.19
C ILE A 220 -12.41 1.64 -15.81
N GLU A 221 -12.84 2.39 -16.82
CA GLU A 221 -12.07 3.43 -17.49
C GLU A 221 -11.69 4.58 -16.54
N LYS A 222 -12.40 4.76 -15.43
CA LYS A 222 -12.00 5.70 -14.37
C LYS A 222 -10.68 5.32 -13.70
N LEU A 223 -10.25 4.07 -13.86
CA LEU A 223 -8.99 3.55 -13.35
C LEU A 223 -7.86 3.57 -14.39
N ASP A 224 -8.09 4.16 -15.58
CA ASP A 224 -7.09 4.20 -16.65
C ASP A 224 -5.78 4.88 -16.22
N PHE A 225 -5.82 5.81 -15.26
CA PHE A 225 -4.63 6.45 -14.70
C PHE A 225 -3.66 5.46 -14.03
N LEU A 226 -4.14 4.28 -13.62
CA LEU A 226 -3.29 3.21 -13.08
C LEU A 226 -2.36 2.63 -14.14
N ASN A 227 -2.74 2.65 -15.42
CA ASN A 227 -1.94 2.14 -16.53
C ASN A 227 -1.36 3.25 -17.42
N ARG A 228 -1.96 4.44 -17.41
CA ARG A 228 -1.56 5.59 -18.24
C ARG A 228 -1.38 6.86 -17.39
N PRO A 229 -0.57 6.84 -16.32
CA PRO A 229 -0.43 7.97 -15.40
C PRO A 229 0.06 9.26 -16.06
N GLN A 230 0.79 9.16 -17.18
CA GLN A 230 1.28 10.31 -17.94
C GLN A 230 0.18 11.14 -18.62
N ASP A 231 -1.03 10.58 -18.72
CA ASP A 231 -2.18 11.25 -19.32
C ASP A 231 -2.96 12.10 -18.28
N PHE A 232 -2.48 12.16 -17.03
CA PHE A 232 -3.14 12.80 -15.88
C PHE A 232 -2.21 13.78 -15.17
N GLU A 233 -2.81 14.79 -14.53
CA GLU A 233 -2.10 15.74 -13.67
C GLU A 233 -1.99 15.20 -12.24
N TRP A 234 -0.84 15.42 -11.60
CA TRP A 234 -0.52 14.89 -10.27
C TRP A 234 -0.19 16.04 -9.30
N ASP A 235 -1.12 16.35 -8.40
CA ASP A 235 -0.95 17.34 -7.33
C ASP A 235 -0.57 16.67 -6.01
N CYS A 236 0.73 16.62 -5.71
CA CYS A 236 1.28 16.11 -4.45
C CYS A 236 1.14 17.11 -3.29
#